data_AF-A0A3D5JJ78-F1
#
_entry.id   AF-A0A3D5JJ78-F1
#
_cell.length_a   1.000
_cell.length_b   1.000
_cell.length_c   1.000
_cell.angle_alpha   90.00
_cell.angle_beta   90.00
_cell.angle_gamma   90.00
#
_symmetry.space_group_name_H-M   'P 1'
#
loop_
_entity.id
_entity.type
_entity.pdbx_description
1 polymer ?
#
loop_
_entity_poly.entity_id
_entity_poly.type
_entity_poly.pdbx_seq_one_letter_code
_entity_poly.pdbx_strand_id
1 'polypeptide(L)' 'RCFNSKYGKLDVAIIGRRAEIRMPGPLVGKRSRVNCTMPGPDGRWRWFGRQFLTE' A
#
# COMPACT_ATOMS: atom_id res chain seq x y z
N ARG A 1 -5.49 1.81 -5.24
CA ARG A 1 -5.97 1.83 -3.84
C ARG A 1 -4.95 1.08 -2.99
N CYS A 2 -4.54 1.61 -1.85
CA CYS A 2 -3.57 0.96 -0.97
C CYS A 2 -4.13 0.83 0.44
N PHE A 3 -3.68 -0.20 1.16
CA PHE A 3 -4.14 -0.53 2.50
C PHE A 3 -2.96 -0.95 3.37
N ASN A 4 -3.00 -0.58 4.65
CA ASN A 4 -2.13 -1.08 5.69
C ASN A 4 -2.88 -1.91 6.73
N SER A 5 -2.20 -2.89 7.34
CA SER A 5 -2.76 -3.75 8.39
C SER A 5 -3.28 -3.02 9.64
N LYS A 6 -2.73 -1.85 10.00
CA LYS A 6 -3.25 -1.01 11.10
C LYS A 6 -4.14 0.12 10.61
N TYR A 7 -3.66 0.88 9.62
CA TYR A 7 -4.30 2.14 9.22
C TYR A 7 -5.45 1.96 8.21
N GLY A 8 -5.70 0.74 7.74
CA GLY A 8 -6.74 0.51 6.74
C GLY A 8 -6.38 1.19 5.42
N LYS A 9 -7.36 1.82 4.77
CA LYS A 9 -7.17 2.50 3.48
C LYS A 9 -6.22 3.69 3.65
N LEU A 10 -5.22 3.75 2.79
CA LEU A 10 -4.24 4.84 2.73
C LEU A 10 -4.57 5.81 1.61
N ASP A 11 -4.19 7.08 1.82
CA ASP A 11 -4.15 8.07 0.75
C ASP A 11 -2.98 7.78 -0.20
N VAL A 12 -3.27 7.90 -1.50
CA VAL A 12 -2.32 7.58 -2.57
C VAL A 12 -2.14 8.82 -3.44
N ALA A 13 -0.93 9.35 -3.47
CA ALA A 13 -0.55 10.43 -4.37
C ALA A 13 0.13 9.85 -5.62
N ILE A 14 -0.30 10.26 -6.80
CA ILE A 14 0.33 9.88 -8.07
C ILE A 14 1.30 10.97 -8.48
N ILE A 15 2.58 10.63 -8.57
CA ILE A 15 3.68 11.53 -8.91
C ILE A 15 4.35 10.96 -10.17
N GLY A 16 3.91 11.44 -11.34
CA GLY A 16 4.32 10.90 -12.63
C GLY A 16 3.99 9.40 -12.73
N ARG A 17 5.03 8.55 -12.80
CA ARG A 17 4.89 7.08 -12.86
C ARG A 17 4.91 6.39 -11.50
N ARG A 18 5.03 7.14 -10.40
CA ARG A 18 5.15 6.62 -9.03
C ARG A 18 3.86 6.83 -8.25
N ALA A 19 3.39 5.80 -7.56
CA ALA A 19 2.40 5.95 -6.51
C ALA A 19 3.13 6.10 -5.17
N GLU A 20 2.94 7.23 -4.50
CA GLU A 20 3.45 7.50 -3.16
C GLU A 20 2.31 7.30 -2.14
N ILE A 21 2.63 6.61 -1.05
CA ILE A 21 1.78 6.47 0.13
C ILE A 21 2.58 6.91 1.35
N ARG A 22 1.91 7.52 2.32
CA ARG A 22 2.51 7.90 3.59
C ARG A 22 1.68 7.31 4.71
N MET A 23 2.34 6.63 5.64
CA MET A 23 1.65 6.12 6.82
C MET A 23 1.29 7.28 7.74
N PRO A 24 0.07 7.30 8.33
CA PRO A 24 -0.29 8.29 9.34
C PRO A 24 0.59 8.25 10.60
N GLY A 25 1.35 7.17 10.80
CA GLY A 25 2.28 7.01 11.90
C GLY A 25 3.20 5.80 11.69
N PRO A 26 3.93 5.35 12.74
CA PRO A 26 4.87 4.25 12.62
C PRO A 26 4.20 2.92 12.24
N LEU A 27 4.94 2.07 11.54
CA LEU A 27 4.56 0.67 11.36
C LEU A 27 4.52 -0.02 12.72
N VAL A 28 3.46 -0.77 13.01
CA VAL A 28 3.31 -1.45 14.31
C VAL A 28 3.23 -2.97 14.19
N GLY A 29 3.55 -3.61 15.32
CA GLY A 29 3.52 -5.06 15.49
C GLY A 29 4.73 -5.74 14.85
N LYS A 30 4.84 -7.06 14.98
CA LYS A 30 5.97 -7.81 14.40
C LYS A 30 5.94 -7.88 12.87
N ARG A 31 4.76 -7.64 12.28
CA ARG A 31 4.48 -7.76 10.85
C ARG A 31 3.52 -6.66 10.43
N SER A 32 3.99 -5.73 9.62
CA SER A 32 3.14 -4.71 8.97
C SER A 32 3.01 -5.01 7.49
N ARG A 33 1.79 -5.03 6.96
CA ARG A 33 1.54 -5.29 5.53
C ARG A 33 1.04 -4.05 4.82
N VAL A 34 1.53 -3.83 3.61
CA VAL A 34 1.00 -2.87 2.67
C VAL A 34 0.56 -3.63 1.43
N ASN A 35 -0.70 -3.48 1.06
CA ASN A 35 -1.25 -4.04 -0.16
C ASN A 35 -1.84 -2.94 -1.02
N CYS A 36 -1.48 -2.92 -2.29
CA CYS A 36 -1.98 -1.98 -3.27
C CYS A 36 -2.59 -2.74 -4.45
N THR A 37 -3.78 -2.32 -4.85
CA THR A 37 -4.47 -2.81 -6.03
C THR A 37 -4.69 -1.65 -6.98
N MET A 38 -4.30 -1.82 -8.25
CA MET A 38 -4.46 -0.82 -9.30
C MET A 38 -5.09 -1.44 -10.54
N PRO A 39 -5.91 -0.69 -11.29
CA PRO A 39 -6.41 -1.15 -12.57
C PRO A 39 -5.22 -1.39 -13.52
N GLY A 40 -5.25 -2.54 -14.19
CA GLY A 40 -4.36 -2.88 -15.30
C GLY A 40 -5.09 -2.77 -16.64
N PRO A 41 -4.41 -3.04 -17.75
CA PRO A 41 -5.03 -3.15 -19.07
C PRO A 41 -6.13 -4.23 -19.11
N ASP A 42 -7.06 -4.11 -20.06
CA ASP A 42 -8.06 -5.13 -20.41
C ASP A 42 -8.97 -5.56 -19.23
N GLY A 43 -9.33 -4.61 -18.36
CA GLY A 43 -10.18 -4.87 -17.20
C GLY A 43 -9.51 -5.72 -16.12
N ARG A 44 -8.20 -5.97 -16.21
CA ARG A 44 -7.44 -6.74 -15.23
C ARG A 44 -7.01 -5.87 -14.06
N TRP A 45 -6.50 -6.51 -13.02
CA TRP A 45 -5.97 -5.84 -11.83
C TRP A 45 -4.50 -6.17 -11.62
N ARG A 46 -3.72 -5.16 -11.25
CA ARG A 46 -2.37 -5.32 -10.73
C ARG A 46 -2.40 -5.31 -9.22
N TRP A 47 -1.67 -6.22 -8.63
CA TRP A 47 -1.56 -6.39 -7.18
C TRP A 47 -0.10 -6.20 -6.77
N PHE A 48 0.12 -5.38 -5.75
CA PHE A 48 1.41 -5.18 -5.14
C PHE A 48 1.27 -5.39 -3.63
N GLY A 49 1.91 -6.42 -3.11
CA GLY A 49 1.94 -6.72 -1.68
C GLY A 49 3.35 -6.61 -1.15
N ARG A 50 3.53 -5.89 -0.03
CA ARG A 50 4.80 -5.83 0.70
C ARG A 50 4.57 -6.03 2.17
N GLN A 51 5.32 -6.97 2.76
CA GLN A 51 5.38 -7.16 4.19
C GLN A 51 6.67 -6.53 4.73
N PHE A 52 6.53 -5.80 5.82
CA PHE A 52 7.61 -5.26 6.62
C PHE A 52 7.68 -6.05 7.92
N LEU A 53 8.88 -6.51 8.26
CA LEU A 53 9.17 -7.03 9.58
C LEU A 53 9.65 -5.85 10.41
N THR A 54 8.99 -5.63 11.54
CA THR A 54 9.21 -4.51 12.44
C THR A 54 9.44 -5.08 13.83
N GLU A 55 10.32 -4.43 14.59
CA GLU A 55 10.75 -4.89 15.93
C GLU A 55 9.62 -4.81 16.97
#